data_AF-A0A529C465-F1
#
_entry.id   AF-A0A529C465-F1
#
_cell.length_a   1.000
_cell.length_b   1.000
_cell.length_c   1.000
_cell.angle_alpha   90.00
_cell.angle_beta   90.00
_cell.angle_gamma   90.00
#
_symmetry.space_group_name_H-M   'P 1'
#
loop_
_entity.id
_entity.type
_entity.pdbx_description
1 polymer ?
#
loop_
_entity_poly.entity_id
_entity_poly.type
_entity_poly.pdbx_seq_one_letter_code
_entity_poly.pdbx_strand_id
1 'polypeptide(L)' 'VRELAGGPGAVIVCGRFEGVDQRVIEARGLEEVSIGDFILSGGEPAALVLLDAVVRLLPGVMGNAVSGDEESFE' A
#
# COMPACT_ATOMS: atom_id res chain seq x y z
N VAL A 1 0.37 -0.94 -6.68
CA VAL A 1 -0.61 -1.92 -6.14
C VAL A 1 -0.60 -3.27 -6.86
N ARG A 2 -0.61 -3.30 -8.21
CA ARG A 2 -0.53 -4.57 -8.99
C ARG A 2 0.74 -5.38 -8.70
N GLU A 3 1.87 -4.70 -8.60
CA GLU A 3 3.14 -5.31 -8.20
C GLU A 3 3.06 -5.99 -6.82
N LEU A 4 2.50 -5.30 -5.82
CA LEU A 4 2.29 -5.87 -4.49
C LEU A 4 1.29 -7.04 -4.48
N ALA A 5 0.21 -6.95 -5.27
CA ALA A 5 -0.80 -8.01 -5.37
C ALA A 5 -0.27 -9.29 -6.03
N GLY A 6 0.62 -9.15 -7.03
CA GLY A 6 1.30 -10.28 -7.67
C GLY A 6 2.58 -10.74 -6.95
N GLY A 7 3.01 -9.99 -5.94
CA GLY A 7 4.23 -10.25 -5.19
C GLY A 7 4.07 -11.28 -4.07
N PRO A 8 5.15 -11.56 -3.31
CA PRO A 8 5.14 -12.52 -2.21
C PRO A 8 4.38 -12.03 -0.95
N GLY A 9 3.87 -10.81 -0.96
CA GLY A 9 3.28 -10.11 0.20
C GLY A 9 4.08 -8.88 0.60
N ALA A 10 3.58 -8.15 1.60
CA ALA A 10 4.16 -6.90 2.07
C ALA A 10 4.23 -6.83 3.60
N VAL A 11 5.27 -6.17 4.11
CA VAL A 11 5.35 -5.71 5.51
C VAL A 11 5.26 -4.19 5.48
N ILE A 12 4.25 -3.64 6.14
CA ILE A 12 3.99 -2.20 6.15
C ILE A 12 4.44 -1.61 7.48
N VAL A 13 5.30 -0.59 7.43
CA VAL A 13 5.76 0.16 8.59
C VAL A 13 4.95 1.46 8.68
N CYS A 14 4.07 1.56 9.67
CA CYS A 14 3.27 2.76 9.90
C CYS A 14 4.08 3.77 10.74
N GLY A 15 4.56 4.84 10.10
CA GLY A 15 5.19 5.95 10.81
C GLY A 15 4.21 6.69 11.72
N ARG A 16 4.71 7.19 12.85
CA ARG A 16 3.99 8.06 13.80
C ARG A 16 4.91 9.21 14.21
N PHE A 17 4.33 10.22 14.86
CA PHE A 17 5.07 11.39 15.36
C PHE A 17 5.83 12.09 14.23
N GLU A 18 7.14 12.29 14.38
CA GLU A 18 8.00 13.00 13.43
C GLU A 18 8.59 12.08 12.34
N GLY A 19 8.30 10.78 12.38
CA GLY A 19 8.72 9.83 11.35
C GLY A 19 9.48 8.62 11.91
N VAL A 20 10.29 8.01 11.04
CA VAL A 20 11.13 6.85 11.34
C VAL A 20 12.59 7.26 11.19
N ASP A 21 13.46 6.78 12.08
CA ASP A 21 14.89 7.07 11.98
C ASP A 21 15.46 6.60 10.63
N GLN A 22 16.15 7.51 9.94
CA GLN A 22 16.73 7.27 8.62
C GLN A 22 17.59 6.00 8.55
N ARG A 23 18.31 5.67 9.63
CA ARG A 23 19.17 4.49 9.67
C ARG A 23 18.37 3.19 9.60
N VAL A 24 17.12 3.18 10.09
CA VAL A 24 16.23 2.02 10.00
C VAL A 24 15.73 1.83 8.58
N ILE A 25 15.38 2.93 7.92
CA ILE A 25 14.94 2.95 6.51
C ILE A 25 16.05 2.36 5.63
N GLU A 26 17.28 2.88 5.77
CA GLU A 26 18.44 2.43 5.00
C GLU A 26 18.86 0.99 5.34
N ALA A 27 18.96 0.64 6.63
CA ALA A 27 19.40 -0.69 7.06
C ALA A 27 18.39 -1.81 6.79
N ARG A 28 17.16 -1.47 6.38
CA ARG A 28 16.13 -2.43 5.96
C ARG A 28 15.73 -2.30 4.50
N GLY A 29 16.26 -1.30 3.79
CA GLY A 29 15.87 -1.01 2.41
C GLY A 29 14.37 -0.77 2.29
N LEU A 30 13.79 0.02 3.20
CA LEU A 30 12.36 0.31 3.17
C LEU A 30 12.01 1.18 1.95
N GLU A 31 10.98 0.79 1.22
CA GLU A 31 10.38 1.61 0.18
C GLU A 31 9.40 2.61 0.80
N GLU A 32 9.54 3.89 0.45
CA GLU A 32 8.63 4.94 0.91
C GLU A 32 7.46 5.10 -0.08
N VAL A 33 6.23 5.03 0.44
CA VAL A 33 5.00 5.11 -0.36
C VAL A 33 4.12 6.21 0.20
N SER A 34 3.70 7.13 -0.68
CA SER A 34 2.67 8.13 -0.37
C SER A 34 1.34 7.76 -1.05
N ILE A 35 0.23 8.03 -0.36
CA ILE A 35 -1.13 7.89 -0.92
C ILE A 35 -1.68 9.22 -1.48
N GLY A 36 -0.91 10.31 -1.42
CA GLY A 36 -1.27 11.60 -1.99
C GLY A 36 -0.59 12.79 -1.31
N ASP A 37 -0.81 13.99 -1.87
CA ASP A 37 -0.16 15.25 -1.45
C ASP A 37 -0.87 15.91 -0.25
N PHE A 38 -0.90 15.21 0.88
CA PHE A 38 -1.46 15.70 2.13
C PHE A 38 -0.80 15.01 3.33
N ILE A 39 -0.92 15.62 4.51
CA ILE A 39 -0.33 15.10 5.76
C ILE A 39 -1.40 14.43 6.61
N LEU A 40 -1.10 13.22 7.09
CA LEU A 40 -1.90 12.47 8.06
C LEU A 40 -1.20 12.44 9.42
N SER A 41 -1.95 12.13 10.48
CA SER A 41 -1.41 12.02 11.84
C SER A 41 -0.58 10.74 12.09
N GLY A 42 -0.57 9.81 11.15
CA GLY A 42 0.15 8.54 11.19
C GLY A 42 -0.03 7.76 9.89
N GLY A 43 0.76 6.70 9.73
CA GLY A 43 0.76 5.86 8.52
C GLY A 43 -0.38 4.85 8.43
N GLU A 44 -1.14 4.62 9.50
CA GLU A 44 -2.17 3.57 9.52
C GLU A 44 -3.30 3.79 8.49
N PRO A 45 -3.84 5.01 8.29
CA PRO A 45 -4.83 5.21 7.23
C PRO A 45 -4.23 4.97 5.84
N ALA A 46 -2.96 5.34 5.61
CA ALA A 46 -2.28 5.07 4.34
C ALA A 46 -2.08 3.56 4.12
N ALA A 47 -1.71 2.83 5.18
CA ALA A 47 -1.60 1.37 5.14
C ALA A 47 -2.94 0.70 4.82
N LEU A 48 -4.04 1.18 5.42
CA LEU A 48 -5.38 0.66 5.13
C LEU A 48 -5.81 0.93 3.68
N VAL A 49 -5.54 2.14 3.15
CA VAL A 49 -5.81 2.47 1.74
C VAL A 49 -5.01 1.56 0.80
N LEU A 50 -3.73 1.34 1.09
CA LEU A 50 -2.89 0.44 0.29
C LEU A 50 -3.40 -1.00 0.34
N LEU A 51 -3.78 -1.49 1.53
CA LEU A 51 -4.33 -2.83 1.71
C LEU A 51 -5.64 -3.00 0.95
N ASP A 52 -6.57 -2.05 1.06
CA ASP A 52 -7.84 -2.08 0.32
C ASP A 52 -7.61 -2.17 -1.20
N ALA A 53 -6.72 -1.33 -1.73
CA ALA A 53 -6.38 -1.30 -3.14
C ALA A 53 -5.65 -2.56 -3.64
N VAL A 54 -4.85 -3.21 -2.80
CA VAL A 54 -4.13 -4.45 -3.14
C VAL A 54 -5.03 -5.68 -3.00
N VAL A 55 -5.77 -5.80 -1.90
CA VAL A 55 -6.58 -7.01 -1.58
C VAL A 55 -7.68 -7.22 -2.59
N ARG A 56 -8.34 -6.16 -3.09
CA ARG A 56 -9.35 -6.30 -4.15
C ARG A 56 -8.80 -6.94 -5.42
N LEU A 57 -7.51 -6.82 -5.71
CA LEU A 57 -6.88 -7.42 -6.90
C LEU A 57 -6.52 -8.90 -6.70
N LEU A 58 -6.66 -9.43 -5.48
CA LEU A 58 -6.35 -10.84 -5.22
C LEU A 58 -7.42 -11.77 -5.82
N PRO A 59 -7.02 -12.94 -6.35
CA PRO A 59 -7.95 -13.89 -6.93
C PRO A 59 -9.07 -14.28 -5.95
N GLY A 60 -10.32 -14.14 -6.40
CA GLY A 60 -11.50 -14.52 -5.62
C GLY A 60 -12.04 -13.44 -4.66
N VAL A 61 -11.40 -12.26 -4.57
CA VAL A 61 -11.93 -11.15 -3.77
C VAL A 61 -12.99 -10.36 -4.55
N MET A 62 -12.70 -9.97 -5.78
CA MET A 62 -13.71 -9.40 -6.69
C MET A 62 -14.54 -10.53 -7.29
N GLY A 63 -15.84 -10.54 -7.02
CA GLY A 63 -16.73 -11.62 -7.44
C GLY A 63 -16.84 -11.78 -8.96
N ASN A 64 -16.77 -10.70 -9.72
CA ASN A 64 -16.70 -10.73 -11.18
C ASN A 64 -15.27 -10.40 -11.64
N ALA A 65 -14.62 -11.34 -12.34
CA ALA A 65 -13.25 -11.18 -12.80
C ALA A 65 -13.08 -9.98 -13.76
N VAL A 66 -14.12 -9.64 -14.51
CA VAL A 66 -14.12 -8.53 -15.48
C VAL A 66 -14.19 -7.17 -14.77
N SER A 67 -14.56 -7.13 -13.48
CA SER A 67 -14.61 -5.87 -12.73
C SER A 67 -13.25 -5.21 -12.58
N GLY A 68 -12.15 -5.95 -12.69
CA GLY A 68 -10.81 -5.38 -12.68
C GLY A 68 -10.36 -4.80 -14.03
N ASP A 69 -11.10 -5.03 -15.12
CA ASP A 69 -10.71 -4.63 -16.47
C ASP A 69 -11.26 -3.24 -16.87
N GLU A 70 -12.28 -2.74 -16.18
CA GLU A 70 -12.91 -1.42 -16.42
C GLU A 70 -12.65 -0.44 -15.27
N GLU A 71 -11.38 -0.23 -14.95
CA GLU A 71 -10.96 0.60 -13.83
C GLU A 71 -10.57 2.02 -14.27
N SER A 72 -10.90 3.01 -13.45
CA SER A 72 -10.73 4.44 -13.78
C SER A 72 -9.29 4.87 -14.09
N PHE A 73 -8.30 4.08 -13.71
CA PHE A 73 -6.87 4.42 -13.77
C PHE A 73 -6.00 3.30 -14.35
N GLU A 74 -6.60 2.40 -15.15
CA GLU A 74 -5.88 1.31 -15.83
C GLU A 74 -5.43 1.63 -17.26
#